data_AF-A0A508TE46-F1
#
_entry.id   AF-A0A508TE46-F1
#
_cell.length_a   1.000
_cell.length_b   1.000
_cell.length_c   1.000
_cell.angle_alpha   90.00
_cell.angle_beta   90.00
_cell.angle_gamma   90.00
#
_symmetry.space_group_name_H-M   'P 1'
#
loop_
_entity.id
_entity.type
_entity.pdbx_description
1 polymer ?
#
loop_
_entity_poly.entity_id
_entity_poly.type
_entity_poly.pdbx_seq_one_letter_code
_entity_poly.pdbx_strand_id
1 'polypeptide(L)'
;MKLAKLPDRTPVRMNLVLAPSLAKRLREYADFYAETYGSKEEVAELIPFILEAFLDSDADYKSKQKDDKRKKSSRLGSLQGLREPANDPGLKL
;
A
#
# COMPACT_ATOMS: atom_id res chain seq x y z
N MET A 1 25.22 7.15 6.91
CA MET A 1 24.56 5.82 7.00
C MET A 1 23.71 5.61 5.76
N LYS A 2 23.67 4.39 5.18
CA LYS A 2 23.09 4.10 3.85
C LYS A 2 21.73 3.38 3.86
N LEU A 3 21.18 3.08 5.03
CA LEU A 3 19.81 2.54 5.10
C LEU A 3 18.81 3.70 5.11
N ALA A 4 17.99 3.78 4.06
CA ALA A 4 16.78 4.60 4.11
C ALA A 4 15.87 4.08 5.23
N LYS A 5 15.07 4.98 5.83
CA LYS A 5 14.10 4.63 6.87
C LYS A 5 13.23 3.47 6.37
N LEU A 6 13.15 2.40 7.16
CA LEU A 6 12.30 1.27 6.83
C LEU A 6 10.86 1.76 6.64
N PRO A 7 10.10 1.18 5.69
CA PRO A 7 8.70 1.55 5.51
C PRO A 7 7.96 1.31 6.82
N ASP A 8 6.95 2.15 7.07
CA ASP A 8 6.04 1.93 8.19
C ASP A 8 5.36 0.57 8.00
N ARG A 9 5.58 -0.32 8.97
CA ARG A 9 5.03 -1.68 9.00
C ARG A 9 4.03 -1.83 10.16
N THR A 10 3.62 -0.73 10.80
CA THR A 10 2.66 -0.79 11.89
C THR A 10 1.34 -1.33 11.37
N PRO A 11 0.87 -2.50 11.86
CA PRO A 11 -0.42 -3.03 11.46
C PRO A 11 -1.54 -2.05 11.83
N VAL A 12 -2.47 -1.83 10.90
CA VAL A 12 -3.64 -0.98 11.12
C VAL A 12 -4.84 -1.89 11.35
N ARG A 13 -5.52 -1.73 12.50
CA ARG A 13 -6.77 -2.44 12.79
C ARG A 13 -7.92 -1.80 12.01
N MET A 14 -8.68 -2.63 11.30
CA MET A 14 -9.90 -2.22 10.60
C MET A 14 -11.09 -3.05 11.08
N ASN A 15 -12.22 -2.39 11.40
CA ASN A 15 -13.48 -3.05 11.74
C ASN A 15 -14.36 -3.11 10.49
N LEU A 16 -14.88 -4.28 10.15
CA LEU A 16 -15.62 -4.54 8.92
C LEU A 16 -16.94 -5.26 9.23
N VAL A 17 -18.01 -4.92 8.52
CA VAL A 17 -19.29 -5.65 8.55
C VAL A 17 -19.45 -6.36 7.21
N LEU A 18 -19.63 -7.68 7.25
CA LEU A 18 -19.73 -8.51 6.07
C LEU A 18 -21.18 -8.94 5.83
N ALA A 19 -21.58 -9.00 4.56
CA ALA A 19 -22.83 -9.64 4.20
C ALA A 19 -22.79 -11.14 4.61
N PRO A 20 -23.91 -11.73 5.09
CA PRO A 20 -23.92 -13.13 5.52
C PRO A 20 -23.44 -14.11 4.45
N SER A 21 -23.75 -13.83 3.18
CA SER A 21 -23.33 -14.66 2.04
C SER A 21 -21.83 -14.62 1.77
N LEU A 22 -21.15 -13.50 2.10
CA LEU A 22 -19.70 -13.41 2.02
C LEU A 22 -19.05 -14.10 3.21
N ALA A 23 -19.59 -13.91 4.41
CA ALA A 23 -19.10 -14.59 5.62
C ALA A 23 -19.17 -16.13 5.47
N LYS A 24 -20.25 -16.66 4.88
CA LYS A 24 -20.37 -18.10 4.56
C LYS A 24 -19.27 -18.57 3.61
N ARG A 25 -19.07 -17.86 2.49
CA ARG A 25 -18.05 -18.21 1.49
C ARG A 25 -16.63 -18.16 2.05
N LEU A 26 -16.33 -17.20 2.93
CA LEU A 26 -15.03 -17.11 3.58
C LEU A 26 -14.76 -18.28 4.53
N ARG A 27 -15.79 -18.79 5.22
CA ARG A 27 -15.67 -20.01 6.05
C ARG A 27 -15.41 -21.25 5.20
N GLU A 28 -16.18 -21.42 4.12
CA GLU A 28 -15.97 -22.52 3.16
C GLU A 28 -14.56 -22.49 2.56
N TYR A 29 -14.05 -21.29 2.27
CA TYR A 29 -12.68 -21.12 1.81
C TYR A 29 -11.64 -21.53 2.86
N ALA A 30 -11.87 -21.21 4.14
CA ALA A 30 -10.98 -21.62 5.23
C ALA A 30 -10.99 -23.15 5.43
N ASP A 31 -12.15 -23.79 5.30
CA ASP A 31 -12.25 -25.25 5.34
C ASP A 31 -11.46 -25.88 4.18
N PHE A 32 -11.62 -25.37 2.96
CA PHE A 32 -10.84 -25.81 1.79
C PHE A 32 -9.33 -25.58 1.95
N TYR A 33 -8.93 -24.44 2.54
CA TYR A 33 -7.53 -24.14 2.84
C TYR A 33 -6.94 -25.17 3.82
N ALA A 34 -7.70 -25.52 4.86
CA ALA A 34 -7.29 -26.53 5.84
C ALA A 34 -7.18 -27.93 5.22
N GLU A 35 -8.10 -28.31 4.33
CA GLU A 35 -8.01 -29.56 3.58
C GLU A 35 -6.76 -29.61 2.68
N THR A 36 -6.40 -28.47 2.07
CA THR A 36 -5.28 -28.39 1.14
C THR A 36 -3.92 -28.40 1.86
N TYR A 37 -3.81 -27.70 2.99
CA TYR A 37 -2.52 -27.44 3.66
C TYR A 37 -2.39 -28.10 5.04
N GLY A 38 -3.43 -28.77 5.54
CA GLY A 38 -3.44 -29.49 6.81
C GLY A 38 -3.46 -28.61 8.06
N SER A 39 -3.48 -27.27 7.92
CA SER A 39 -3.60 -26.33 9.03
C SER A 39 -4.91 -25.57 8.94
N LYS A 40 -5.69 -25.61 10.02
CA LYS A 40 -6.90 -24.81 10.16
C LYS A 40 -6.52 -23.42 10.64
N GLU A 41 -6.70 -22.44 9.77
CA GLU A 41 -6.53 -21.02 10.09
C GLU A 41 -7.89 -20.35 10.29
N GLU A 42 -7.93 -19.35 11.18
CA GLU A 42 -9.13 -18.53 11.34
C GLU A 42 -9.36 -17.67 10.10
N VAL A 43 -10.64 -17.48 9.74
CA VAL A 43 -11.02 -16.63 8.59
C VAL A 43 -10.40 -15.24 8.70
N ALA A 44 -10.34 -14.69 9.92
CA ALA A 44 -9.76 -13.37 10.18
C ALA A 44 -8.27 -13.29 9.83
N GLU A 45 -7.51 -14.39 10.00
CA GLU A 45 -6.09 -14.48 9.68
C GLU A 45 -5.86 -14.66 8.18
N LEU A 46 -6.80 -15.29 7.47
CA LEU A 46 -6.73 -15.48 6.02
C LEU A 46 -7.12 -14.23 5.22
N ILE A 47 -8.04 -13.41 5.75
CA ILE A 47 -8.57 -12.22 5.06
C ILE A 47 -7.46 -11.28 4.55
N PRO A 48 -6.44 -10.89 5.35
CA PRO A 48 -5.35 -10.03 4.87
C PRO A 48 -4.65 -10.57 3.62
N PHE A 49 -4.31 -11.86 3.61
CA PHE A 49 -3.64 -12.51 2.48
C PHE A 49 -4.54 -12.62 1.25
N ILE A 50 -5.83 -12.92 1.44
CA ILE A 50 -6.81 -12.96 0.35
C ILE A 50 -6.94 -11.58 -0.29
N LEU A 51 -7.01 -10.51 0.51
CA LEU A 51 -7.12 -9.14 0.01
C LEU A 51 -5.84 -8.68 -0.69
N GLU A 52 -4.67 -9.03 -0.17
CA GLU A 52 -3.39 -8.74 -0.81
C GLU A 52 -3.28 -9.44 -2.17
N ALA A 53 -3.55 -10.75 -2.22
CA ALA A 53 -3.57 -11.52 -3.47
C ALA A 53 -4.59 -10.96 -4.48
N PHE A 54 -5.77 -10.54 -4.02
CA PHE A 54 -6.78 -9.90 -4.87
C PHE A 54 -6.24 -8.60 -5.49
N LEU A 55 -5.67 -7.69 -4.69
CA LEU A 55 -5.11 -6.42 -5.17
C LEU A 55 -3.92 -6.63 -6.12
N ASP A 56 -3.09 -7.64 -5.87
CA ASP A 56 -1.98 -8.01 -6.74
C ASP A 56 -2.42 -8.62 -8.09
N SER A 57 -3.64 -9.15 -8.15
CA SER A 57 -4.25 -9.68 -9.37
C SER A 57 -4.98 -8.63 -10.21
N ASP A 58 -5.38 -7.50 -9.62
CA ASP A 58 -6.11 -6.43 -10.29
C ASP A 58 -5.18 -5.57 -11.18
N ALA A 59 -5.28 -5.76 -12.50
CA ALA A 59 -4.47 -5.06 -13.49
C ALA A 59 -4.77 -3.55 -13.56
N ASP A 60 -6.03 -3.16 -13.38
CA ASP A 60 -6.45 -1.75 -13.42
C ASP A 60 -5.93 -1.01 -12.20
N TYR A 61 -6.01 -1.63 -11.03
CA TYR A 61 -5.42 -1.14 -9.80
C TYR A 61 -3.90 -0.95 -9.94
N LYS A 62 -3.21 -1.96 -10.48
CA LYS A 62 -1.74 -1.91 -10.69
C LYS A 62 -1.32 -0.84 -11.68
N SER A 63 -2.10 -0.63 -12.74
CA SER A 63 -1.82 0.41 -13.73
C SER A 63 -1.90 1.80 -13.10
N LYS A 64 -2.94 2.07 -12.32
CA LYS A 64 -3.08 3.34 -11.57
C LYS A 64 -1.96 3.55 -10.56
N GLN A 65 -1.55 2.50 -9.83
CA GLN A 65 -0.45 2.59 -8.86
C GLN A 65 0.88 3.00 -9.52
N LYS A 66 1.19 2.47 -10.72
CA LYS A 66 2.40 2.82 -11.48
C LYS A 66 2.38 4.28 -11.91
N ASP A 67 1.23 4.78 -12.37
CA ASP A 67 1.09 6.17 -12.80
C ASP A 67 1.21 7.15 -11.64
N ASP A 68 0.67 6.83 -10.46
CA ASP A 68 0.84 7.66 -9.26
C ASP A 68 2.28 7.69 -8.75
N LYS A 69 3.00 6.56 -8.81
CA LYS A 69 4.43 6.51 -8.50
C LYS A 69 5.25 7.38 -9.45
N ARG A 70 4.94 7.35 -10.76
CA ARG A 70 5.58 8.22 -11.77
C ARG A 70 5.32 9.71 -11.50
N LYS A 71 4.08 10.09 -11.19
CA LYS A 71 3.71 11.48 -10.86
C LYS A 71 4.34 11.99 -9.56
N LYS A 72 4.54 11.14 -8.55
CA LYS A 72 5.27 11.52 -7.33
C LYS A 72 6.75 11.78 -7.59
N SER A 73 7.38 10.95 -8.42
CA SER A 73 8.79 11.12 -8.80
C SER A 73 9.04 12.43 -9.55
N SER A 74 8.15 12.80 -10.48
CA SER A 74 8.27 14.07 -11.21
C SER A 74 8.06 15.30 -10.31
N ARG A 75 7.11 15.27 -9.37
CA ARG A 75 6.90 16.38 -8.42
C ARG A 75 8.07 16.58 -7.46
N LEU A 76 8.73 15.51 -7.02
CA LEU A 76 9.89 15.63 -6.11
C LEU A 76 11.12 16.21 -6.84
N GLY A 77 11.28 15.90 -8.13
CA GLY A 77 12.35 16.48 -8.97
C GLY A 77 12.20 17.98 -9.22
N SER A 78 10.96 18.48 -9.37
CA SER A 78 10.71 19.91 -9.63
C SER A 78 10.95 20.82 -8.41
N LEU A 79 10.95 20.28 -7.18
CA LEU A 79 11.17 21.07 -5.96
C LEU A 79 12.66 21.28 -5.62
N GLN A 80 13.57 20.55 -6.27
CA GLN A 80 15.02 20.71 -6.07
C GLN A 80 15.61 21.86 -6.93
N GLY A 81 14.81 22.46 -7.82
CA GLY A 81 15.23 23.52 -8.76
C GLY A 81 15.08 24.96 -8.25
N LEU A 82 14.40 25.20 -7.12
CA LEU A 82 14.30 26.53 -6.50
C LEU A 82 15.47 26.76 -5.55
N ARG A 83 16.69 26.81 -6.09
CA ARG A 83 17.84 27.35 -5.35
C ARG A 83 17.74 28.87 -5.45
N GLU A 84 17.45 29.52 -4.33
CA GLU A 84 17.41 30.98 -4.25
C GLU A 84 18.71 31.60 -4.78
N PRO A 85 18.66 32.62 -5.65
CA PRO A 85 19.84 33.43 -5.90
C PRO A 85 20.11 34.28 -4.66
N ALA A 86 21.18 33.94 -3.98
CA ALA A 86 21.77 34.71 -2.90
C ALA A 86 22.17 36.12 -3.37
N ASN A 87 21.83 37.11 -2.54
CA ASN A 87 22.62 38.30 -2.24
C ASN A 87 22.89 39.30 -3.38
N ASP A 88 22.20 40.44 -3.36
CA ASP A 88 22.70 41.69 -3.98
C ASP A 88 22.67 42.83 -2.95
N PRO A 89 23.80 43.16 -2.29
CA PRO A 89 23.89 44.30 -1.39
C PRO A 89 24.52 45.47 -2.15
N GLY A 90 23.71 46.36 -2.73
CA GLY A 90 24.31 47.50 -3.42
C GLY A 90 23.36 48.49 -4.06
N LEU A 91 22.64 49.27 -3.25
CA LEU A 91 22.29 50.64 -3.65
C LEU A 91 22.79 51.62 -2.59
N LYS A 92 24.02 52.09 -2.78
CA LYS A 92 24.40 53.43 -2.34
C LYS A 92 24.13 54.38 -3.49
N LEU A 93 23.28 55.36 -3.26
CA LEU A 93 23.46 56.79 -3.58
C LEU A 93 22.30 57.57 -2.96
#